data_AF-A0A2W5QJB9-F1
#
_entry.id   AF-A0A2W5QJB9-F1
#
_cell.length_a   1.000
_cell.length_b   1.000
_cell.length_c   1.000
_cell.angle_alpha   90.00
_cell.angle_beta   90.00
_cell.angle_gamma   90.00
#
_symmetry.space_group_name_H-M   'P 1'
#
loop_
_entity.id
_entity.type
_entity.pdbx_description
1 polymer ?
#
loop_
_entity_poly.entity_id
_entity_poly.type
_entity_poly.pdbx_seq_one_letter_code
_entity_poly.pdbx_strand_id
1 'polypeptide(L)'
;MKAPALHLGPPRTFSIWRRLLWWLVPTFLAVAVVTAGLSYGMFTHMVADFLDGQMVQLGDSVARYGQPTAPSAQVDGGAIARGDYVIQVFEPDGRLAATTWSGLPAGQPLRPGLHDVRAGGRAWRVYAAAGAGGRTVQVFQSSDFRSGLAVERAGMAAVPVLVLVPLLMLVMLGVARGISRSLRAIGQQAARQDAHSIEELPLAHVPDEIRPLVASFNDLLARLRDSFVAQRRFVQDAAHELRTPIAAVRVQLENLRDELAGSAGNRQLAQLEAGLQRAQRLVDQLLRMSRQESAATEPAGAVDVEAQVRDSIHGLLALADRRQVDLGLVAQDGAVPTLHCTAADLRSALDNLIENAVRYTPRCPPWSGGRVRRGRGRGHGAGHSAGAPVPGLRPLLPRAGKPGGRQRAGVADREGGGTAVRPAPEPEQPR
;
A
#
# COMPACT_ATOMS: atom_id res chain seq x y z
N MET A 1 18.27 42.02 6.75
CA MET A 1 18.88 40.67 6.84
C MET A 1 17.82 39.65 6.46
N LYS A 2 17.95 38.99 5.31
CA LYS A 2 17.01 37.97 4.81
C LYS A 2 17.29 36.63 5.50
N ALA A 3 16.32 36.08 6.20
CA ALA A 3 16.39 34.73 6.75
C ALA A 3 16.38 33.69 5.60
N PRO A 4 17.22 32.64 5.65
CA PRO A 4 17.26 31.63 4.61
C PRO A 4 16.04 30.71 4.70
N ALA A 5 15.38 30.51 3.55
CA ALA A 5 14.28 29.56 3.40
C ALA A 5 14.79 28.13 3.61
N LEU A 6 14.32 27.47 4.67
CA LEU A 6 14.50 26.04 4.89
C LEU A 6 13.74 25.26 3.80
N HIS A 7 14.47 24.83 2.77
CA HIS A 7 14.03 23.83 1.82
C HIS A 7 13.87 22.48 2.55
N LEU A 8 12.69 22.22 3.10
CA LEU A 8 12.26 20.87 3.47
C LEU A 8 12.06 20.08 2.16
N GLY A 9 13.07 19.30 1.80
CA GLY A 9 12.98 18.35 0.69
C GLY A 9 11.82 17.36 0.88
N PRO A 10 11.35 16.70 -0.20
CA PRO A 10 10.22 15.78 -0.13
C PRO A 10 10.48 14.70 0.93
N PRO A 11 9.45 14.27 1.69
CA PRO A 11 9.62 13.27 2.74
C PRO A 11 10.24 12.02 2.13
N ARG A 12 11.40 11.61 2.65
CA ARG A 12 12.03 10.34 2.27
C ARG A 12 11.06 9.23 2.66
N THR A 13 10.33 8.68 1.70
CA THR A 13 9.47 7.53 1.93
C THR A 13 10.37 6.32 2.20
N PHE A 14 10.43 5.91 3.46
CA PHE A 14 11.23 4.78 3.88
C PHE A 14 10.44 3.50 3.68
N SER A 15 10.87 2.67 2.72
CA SER A 15 10.45 1.28 2.64
C SER A 15 11.14 0.50 3.76
N ILE A 16 10.36 0.04 4.75
CA ILE A 16 10.84 -0.84 5.83
C ILE A 16 11.63 -2.02 5.25
N TRP A 17 11.15 -2.57 4.13
CA TRP A 17 11.79 -3.67 3.42
C TRP A 17 13.15 -3.30 2.84
N ARG A 18 13.29 -2.11 2.25
CA ARG A 18 14.59 -1.67 1.71
C ARG A 18 15.60 -1.46 2.82
N ARG A 19 15.15 -1.00 4.00
CA ARG A 19 16.00 -0.81 5.19
C ARG A 19 16.39 -2.16 5.81
N LEU A 20 15.46 -3.10 5.90
CA LEU A 20 15.72 -4.47 6.34
C LEU A 20 16.79 -5.12 5.46
N LEU A 21 16.61 -5.05 4.14
CA LEU A 21 17.54 -5.63 3.17
C LEU A 21 18.93 -4.99 3.25
N TRP A 22 18.99 -3.69 3.54
CA TRP A 22 20.23 -2.94 3.72
C TRP A 22 21.04 -3.39 4.95
N TRP A 23 20.40 -3.92 5.98
CA TRP A 23 21.09 -4.46 7.16
C TRP A 23 21.36 -5.95 7.04
N LEU A 24 20.42 -6.71 6.49
CA LEU A 24 20.46 -8.16 6.49
C LEU A 24 21.52 -8.70 5.51
N VAL A 25 21.62 -8.11 4.30
CA VAL A 25 22.63 -8.52 3.31
C VAL A 25 24.07 -8.38 3.84
N PRO A 26 24.51 -7.21 4.35
CA PRO A 26 25.87 -7.09 4.85
C PRO A 26 26.12 -7.93 6.11
N THR A 27 25.14 -8.11 7.00
CA THR A 27 25.29 -9.00 8.16
C THR A 27 25.52 -10.45 7.72
N PHE A 28 24.74 -10.96 6.77
CA PHE A 28 24.95 -12.32 6.26
C PHE A 28 26.27 -12.47 5.48
N LEU A 29 26.66 -11.45 4.72
CA LEU A 29 27.96 -11.42 4.06
C LEU A 29 29.10 -11.45 5.08
N ALA A 30 28.98 -10.69 6.18
CA ALA A 30 29.95 -10.70 7.27
C ALA A 30 30.04 -12.09 7.93
N VAL A 31 28.90 -12.73 8.21
CA VAL A 31 28.87 -14.10 8.72
C VAL A 31 29.55 -15.06 7.75
N ALA A 32 29.27 -14.98 6.44
CA ALA A 32 29.91 -15.83 5.43
C ALA A 32 31.43 -15.65 5.40
N VAL A 33 31.92 -14.41 5.45
CA VAL A 33 33.36 -14.11 5.47
C VAL A 33 34.01 -14.63 6.76
N VAL A 34 33.37 -14.42 7.91
CA VAL A 34 33.87 -14.93 9.21
C VAL A 34 33.92 -16.45 9.22
N THR A 35 32.84 -17.12 8.77
CA THR A 35 32.80 -18.59 8.69
C THR A 35 33.86 -19.14 7.73
N ALA A 36 34.05 -18.51 6.57
CA ALA A 36 35.08 -18.90 5.61
C ALA A 36 36.49 -18.71 6.19
N GLY A 37 36.75 -17.58 6.86
CA GLY A 37 38.03 -17.29 7.50
C GLY A 37 38.36 -18.24 8.64
N LEU A 38 37.40 -18.51 9.52
CA LEU A 38 37.55 -19.49 10.61
C LEU A 38 37.78 -20.91 10.08
N SER A 39 37.02 -21.31 9.05
CA SER A 39 37.17 -22.61 8.41
C SER A 39 38.56 -22.74 7.78
N TYR A 40 39.02 -21.71 7.07
CA TYR A 40 40.36 -21.69 6.48
C TYR A 40 41.44 -21.88 7.54
N GLY A 41 41.41 -21.09 8.63
CA GLY A 41 42.38 -21.22 9.72
C GLY A 41 42.35 -22.61 10.37
N MET A 42 41.16 -23.14 10.65
CA MET A 42 41.01 -24.47 11.26
C MET A 42 41.53 -25.58 10.35
N PHE A 43 41.23 -25.53 9.05
CA PHE A 43 41.73 -26.51 8.08
C PHE A 43 43.23 -26.38 7.84
N THR A 44 43.80 -25.17 7.81
CA THR A 44 45.26 -25.01 7.68
C THR A 44 46.01 -25.66 8.84
N HIS A 45 45.52 -25.50 10.08
CA HIS A 45 46.12 -26.13 11.26
C HIS A 45 45.91 -27.64 11.24
N MET A 46 44.70 -28.10 10.97
CA MET A 46 44.39 -29.53 10.90
C MET A 46 45.23 -30.26 9.84
N VAL A 47 45.34 -29.70 8.63
CA VAL A 47 46.18 -30.25 7.55
C VAL A 47 47.64 -30.23 7.94
N ALA A 48 48.11 -29.14 8.58
CA ALA A 48 49.50 -29.04 8.99
C ALA A 48 49.89 -30.09 10.03
N ASP A 49 49.10 -30.23 11.09
CA ASP A 49 49.34 -31.18 12.18
C ASP A 49 49.24 -32.63 11.69
N PHE A 50 48.24 -32.92 10.85
CA PHE A 50 48.05 -34.25 10.27
C PHE A 50 49.25 -34.67 9.40
N LEU A 51 49.68 -33.80 8.49
CA LEU A 51 50.77 -34.12 7.57
C LEU A 51 52.13 -34.13 8.27
N ASP A 52 52.38 -33.24 9.23
CA ASP A 52 53.59 -33.28 10.07
C ASP A 52 53.64 -34.60 10.87
N GLY A 53 52.51 -35.05 11.43
CA GLY A 53 52.41 -36.35 12.09
C GLY A 53 52.75 -37.53 11.17
N GLN A 54 52.26 -37.52 9.92
CA GLN A 54 52.61 -38.54 8.93
C GLN A 54 54.09 -38.52 8.56
N MET A 55 54.70 -37.34 8.42
CA MET A 55 56.14 -37.23 8.16
C MET A 55 56.98 -37.78 9.31
N VAL A 56 56.60 -37.50 10.56
CA VAL A 56 57.28 -38.04 11.76
C VAL A 56 57.21 -39.56 11.76
N GLN A 57 56.00 -40.12 11.56
CA GLN A 57 55.80 -41.57 11.56
C GLN A 57 56.59 -42.25 10.43
N LEU A 58 56.58 -41.67 9.22
CA LEU A 58 57.35 -42.18 8.08
C LEU A 58 58.85 -42.08 8.33
N GLY A 59 59.34 -40.92 8.77
CA GLY A 59 60.76 -40.69 9.04
C GLY A 59 61.30 -41.64 10.11
N ASP A 60 60.58 -41.80 11.22
CA ASP A 60 60.95 -42.72 12.29
C ASP A 60 60.90 -44.18 11.87
N SER A 61 59.93 -44.56 11.02
CA SER A 61 59.82 -45.93 10.51
C SER A 61 61.00 -46.30 9.62
N VAL A 62 61.39 -45.39 8.72
CA VAL A 62 62.54 -45.57 7.81
C VAL A 62 63.85 -45.52 8.60
N ALA A 63 63.95 -44.63 9.60
CA ALA A 63 65.10 -44.52 10.49
C ALA A 63 65.33 -45.79 11.34
N ARG A 64 64.25 -46.45 11.80
CA ARG A 64 64.31 -47.66 12.63
C ARG A 64 64.48 -48.96 11.84
N TYR A 65 63.81 -49.10 10.70
CA TYR A 65 63.75 -50.38 9.97
C TYR A 65 64.55 -50.40 8.65
N GLY A 66 65.17 -49.29 8.26
CA GLY A 66 65.79 -49.13 6.95
C GLY A 66 66.99 -50.04 6.68
N GLN A 67 66.75 -51.18 6.02
CA GLN A 67 67.71 -51.70 5.04
C GLN A 67 67.76 -50.78 3.80
N PRO A 68 68.92 -50.62 3.17
CA PRO A 68 69.17 -49.67 2.07
C PRO A 68 68.65 -50.16 0.71
N THR A 69 67.56 -50.93 0.68
CA THR A 69 66.80 -51.06 -0.57
C THR A 69 66.09 -49.74 -0.74
N ALA A 70 66.73 -48.83 -1.48
CA ALA A 70 66.16 -47.55 -1.88
C ALA A 70 64.67 -47.72 -2.21
N PRO A 71 63.79 -46.77 -1.86
CA PRO A 71 62.45 -46.77 -2.45
C PRO A 71 62.65 -46.71 -3.97
N SER A 72 62.56 -47.87 -4.63
CA SER A 72 62.90 -48.04 -6.05
C SER A 72 61.86 -47.41 -6.97
N ALA A 73 60.80 -46.84 -6.40
CA ALA A 73 59.85 -46.01 -7.08
C ALA A 73 60.37 -44.58 -7.10
N GLN A 74 61.04 -44.20 -8.19
CA GLN A 74 61.31 -42.80 -8.47
C GLN A 74 59.96 -42.11 -8.68
N VAL A 75 59.61 -41.21 -7.76
CA VAL A 75 58.32 -40.51 -7.78
C VAL A 75 58.39 -39.37 -8.80
N ASP A 76 57.42 -39.28 -9.70
CA ASP A 76 57.38 -38.21 -10.70
C ASP A 76 56.95 -36.86 -10.10
N GLY A 77 57.30 -35.76 -10.77
CA GLY A 77 56.95 -34.40 -10.31
C GLY A 77 55.45 -34.15 -10.13
N GLY A 78 54.59 -34.89 -10.84
CA GLY A 78 53.14 -34.83 -10.69
C GLY A 78 52.61 -35.53 -9.43
N ALA A 79 53.32 -36.55 -8.92
CA ALA A 79 52.99 -37.21 -7.67
C ALA A 79 53.29 -36.32 -6.46
N ILE A 80 54.36 -35.52 -6.52
CA ILE A 80 54.67 -34.49 -5.53
C ILE A 80 53.57 -33.41 -5.49
N ALA A 81 53.05 -33.02 -6.66
CA ALA A 81 51.93 -32.08 -6.73
C ALA A 81 50.63 -32.66 -6.16
N ARG A 82 50.50 -34.00 -6.07
CA ARG A 82 49.38 -34.71 -5.43
C ARG A 82 49.60 -35.01 -3.94
N GLY A 83 50.75 -34.63 -3.38
CA GLY A 83 51.03 -34.73 -1.95
C GLY A 83 51.97 -35.84 -1.52
N ASP A 84 52.60 -36.55 -2.46
CA ASP A 84 53.54 -37.61 -2.12
C ASP A 84 54.81 -37.07 -1.44
N TYR A 85 55.39 -37.91 -0.57
CA TYR A 85 56.58 -37.59 0.20
C TYR A 85 57.86 -37.92 -0.59
N VAL A 86 58.87 -37.06 -0.48
CA VAL A 86 60.21 -37.37 -0.97
C VAL A 86 61.08 -37.75 0.21
N ILE A 87 61.68 -38.94 0.17
CA ILE A 87 62.56 -39.43 1.24
C ILE A 87 64.00 -39.39 0.74
N GLN A 88 64.89 -38.74 1.51
CA GLN A 88 66.33 -38.75 1.32
C GLN A 88 67.01 -39.41 2.52
N VAL A 89 67.97 -40.30 2.25
CA VAL A 89 68.76 -40.97 3.29
C VAL A 89 70.22 -40.59 3.10
N PHE A 90 70.85 -40.11 4.16
CA PHE A 90 72.25 -39.72 4.19
C PHE A 90 73.09 -40.72 4.98
N GLU A 91 74.28 -41.02 4.47
CA GLU A 91 75.32 -41.74 5.20
C GLU A 91 75.94 -40.89 6.31
N PRO A 92 76.66 -41.50 7.27
CA PRO A 92 77.27 -40.78 8.40
C PRO A 92 78.32 -39.74 7.97
N ASP A 93 78.88 -39.88 6.76
CA ASP A 93 79.81 -38.94 6.14
C ASP A 93 79.11 -37.75 5.45
N GLY A 94 77.77 -37.71 5.49
CA GLY A 94 76.95 -36.68 4.87
C GLY A 94 76.68 -36.86 3.38
N ARG A 95 77.07 -37.99 2.77
CA ARG A 95 76.72 -38.31 1.38
C ARG A 95 75.29 -38.81 1.27
N LEU A 96 74.59 -38.43 0.20
CA LEU A 96 73.26 -38.95 -0.11
C LEU A 96 73.37 -40.43 -0.53
N ALA A 97 72.79 -41.32 0.26
CA ALA A 97 72.72 -42.76 0.02
C ALA A 97 71.58 -43.12 -0.94
N ALA A 98 70.40 -42.54 -0.74
CA ALA A 98 69.21 -42.80 -1.55
C ALA A 98 68.27 -41.60 -1.56
N THR A 99 67.56 -41.40 -2.68
CA THR A 99 66.46 -40.44 -2.80
C THR A 99 65.29 -41.06 -3.55
N THR A 100 64.07 -40.71 -3.14
CA THR A 100 62.83 -41.13 -3.82
C THR A 100 62.54 -40.26 -5.05
N TRP A 101 63.15 -39.08 -5.16
CA TRP A 101 63.02 -38.20 -6.33
C TRP A 101 64.33 -37.46 -6.62
N SER A 102 64.80 -37.53 -7.86
CA SER A 102 66.05 -36.91 -8.31
C SER A 102 65.93 -35.43 -8.66
N GLY A 103 64.70 -34.91 -8.81
CA GLY A 103 64.47 -33.49 -9.10
C GLY A 103 64.69 -32.54 -7.92
N LEU A 104 64.87 -33.08 -6.71
CA LEU A 104 65.28 -32.33 -5.53
C LEU A 104 66.79 -32.52 -5.31
N PRO A 105 67.63 -31.48 -5.42
CA PRO A 105 69.05 -31.62 -5.18
C PRO A 105 69.34 -32.06 -3.74
N ALA A 106 70.37 -32.88 -3.57
CA ALA A 106 70.84 -33.31 -2.26
C ALA A 106 71.34 -32.08 -1.48
N GLY A 107 70.65 -31.74 -0.39
CA GLY A 107 71.08 -30.72 0.55
C GLY A 107 72.10 -31.26 1.55
N GLN A 108 72.36 -30.50 2.61
CA GLN A 108 73.08 -31.00 3.79
C GLN A 108 72.12 -31.74 4.73
N PRO A 109 72.58 -32.80 5.44
CA PRO A 109 71.78 -33.43 6.47
C PRO A 109 71.46 -32.43 7.59
N LEU A 110 70.17 -32.22 7.80
CA LEU A 110 69.60 -31.34 8.82
C LEU A 110 69.64 -32.03 10.19
N ARG A 111 69.61 -31.21 11.25
CA ARG A 111 69.46 -31.71 12.62
C ARG A 111 68.08 -32.34 12.82
N PRO A 112 67.92 -33.36 13.68
CA PRO A 112 66.62 -33.97 13.94
C PRO A 112 65.54 -32.95 14.31
N GLY A 113 64.34 -33.10 13.74
CA GLY A 113 63.21 -32.18 13.94
C GLY A 113 62.52 -31.74 12.64
N LEU A 114 61.49 -30.90 12.79
CA LEU A 114 60.75 -30.27 11.70
C LEU A 114 61.42 -28.97 11.28
N HIS A 115 61.61 -28.77 9.97
CA HIS A 115 62.26 -27.60 9.37
C HIS A 115 61.49 -27.15 8.14
N ASP A 116 61.54 -25.85 7.84
CA ASP A 116 61.05 -25.29 6.57
C ASP A 116 62.25 -24.94 5.69
N VAL A 117 62.30 -25.51 4.48
CA VAL A 117 63.44 -25.38 3.56
C VAL A 117 62.95 -24.96 2.19
N ARG A 118 63.69 -24.06 1.53
CA ARG A 118 63.46 -23.75 0.12
C ARG A 118 64.52 -24.44 -0.73
N ALA A 119 64.08 -25.31 -1.64
CA ALA A 119 64.94 -26.11 -2.50
C ALA A 119 64.29 -26.29 -3.88
N GLY A 120 65.08 -26.14 -4.95
CA GLY A 120 64.58 -26.22 -6.32
C GLY A 120 63.50 -25.18 -6.66
N GLY A 121 63.56 -24.00 -6.04
CA GLY A 121 62.58 -22.91 -6.23
C GLY A 121 61.24 -23.10 -5.53
N ARG A 122 61.02 -24.22 -4.84
CA ARG A 122 59.79 -24.51 -4.07
C ARG A 122 60.04 -24.48 -2.57
N ALA A 123 58.98 -24.26 -1.80
CA ALA A 123 59.00 -24.37 -0.34
C ALA A 123 58.62 -25.80 0.08
N TRP A 124 59.39 -26.33 1.03
CA TRP A 124 59.25 -27.68 1.53
C TRP A 124 59.19 -27.67 3.05
N ARG A 125 58.29 -28.50 3.59
CA ARG A 125 58.30 -28.92 4.98
C ARG A 125 59.15 -30.18 5.06
N VAL A 126 60.13 -30.22 5.96
CA VAL A 126 61.10 -31.30 6.07
C VAL A 126 61.13 -31.84 7.49
N TYR A 127 60.97 -33.15 7.65
CA TYR A 127 61.24 -33.83 8.91
C TYR A 127 62.56 -34.60 8.82
N ALA A 128 63.49 -34.32 9.72
CA ALA A 128 64.76 -35.03 9.84
C ALA A 128 64.75 -35.94 11.07
N ALA A 129 65.16 -37.20 10.89
CA ALA A 129 65.30 -38.20 11.95
C ALA A 129 66.70 -38.82 11.91
N ALA A 130 67.25 -39.12 13.09
CA ALA A 130 68.50 -39.86 13.21
C ALA A 130 68.22 -41.37 13.03
N GLY A 131 68.80 -41.96 11.99
CA GLY A 131 68.74 -43.39 11.68
C GLY A 131 69.84 -44.19 12.36
N ALA A 132 69.69 -45.52 12.34
CA ALA A 132 70.70 -46.43 12.86
C ALA A 132 72.07 -46.22 12.19
N GLY A 133 73.15 -46.32 12.97
CA GLY A 133 74.53 -46.23 12.48
C GLY A 133 75.00 -44.81 12.12
N GLY A 134 74.36 -43.75 12.63
CA GLY A 134 74.74 -42.36 12.37
C GLY A 134 74.20 -41.79 11.06
N ARG A 135 73.25 -42.49 10.42
CA ARG A 135 72.56 -42.03 9.21
C ARG A 135 71.52 -40.97 9.53
N THR A 136 71.16 -40.15 8.55
CA THR A 136 70.10 -39.15 8.68
C THR A 136 69.03 -39.40 7.63
N VAL A 137 67.77 -39.53 8.04
CA VAL A 137 66.62 -39.67 7.15
C VAL A 137 65.88 -38.34 7.11
N GLN A 138 65.57 -37.86 5.90
CA GLN A 138 64.80 -36.65 5.67
C GLN A 138 63.55 -36.95 4.84
N VAL A 139 62.40 -36.54 5.34
CA VAL A 139 61.10 -36.65 4.66
C VAL A 139 60.66 -35.25 4.26
N PHE A 140 60.46 -35.02 2.97
CA PHE A 140 60.07 -33.74 2.41
C PHE A 140 58.61 -33.79 1.93
N GLN A 141 57.89 -32.71 2.17
CA GLN A 141 56.54 -32.49 1.65
C GLN A 141 56.42 -31.08 1.06
N SER A 142 55.76 -30.95 -0.09
CA SER A 142 55.53 -29.66 -0.74
C SER A 142 54.62 -28.75 0.10
N SER A 143 55.07 -27.53 0.39
CA SER A 143 54.24 -26.52 1.07
C SER A 143 53.12 -25.97 0.17
N ASP A 144 53.30 -26.02 -1.15
CA ASP A 144 52.30 -25.58 -2.14
C ASP A 144 51.09 -26.53 -2.15
N PHE A 145 51.33 -27.84 -1.97
CA PHE A 145 50.26 -28.81 -1.80
C PHE A 145 49.47 -28.55 -0.51
N ARG A 146 50.16 -28.25 0.60
CA ARG A 146 49.53 -27.95 1.90
C ARG A 146 48.61 -26.73 1.84
N SER A 147 49.06 -25.64 1.19
CA SER A 147 48.26 -24.44 1.02
C SER A 147 47.11 -24.65 0.02
N GLY A 148 47.33 -25.40 -1.06
CA GLY A 148 46.30 -25.76 -2.02
C GLY A 148 45.14 -26.54 -1.40
N LEU A 149 45.44 -27.56 -0.60
CA LEU A 149 44.43 -28.34 0.13
C LEU A 149 43.60 -27.48 1.08
N ALA A 150 44.24 -26.56 1.80
CA ALA A 150 43.55 -25.68 2.72
C ALA A 150 42.60 -24.71 2.00
N VAL A 151 43.03 -24.13 0.87
CA VAL A 151 42.20 -23.22 0.05
C VAL A 151 41.02 -23.97 -0.57
N GLU A 152 41.24 -25.15 -1.15
CA GLU A 152 40.19 -25.94 -1.78
C GLU A 152 39.12 -26.37 -0.76
N ARG A 153 39.54 -26.88 0.40
CA ARG A 153 38.63 -27.32 1.47
C ARG A 153 37.90 -26.14 2.12
N ALA A 154 38.58 -25.01 2.34
CA ALA A 154 37.94 -23.80 2.88
C ALA A 154 36.89 -23.24 1.91
N GLY A 155 37.14 -23.30 0.60
CA GLY A 155 36.18 -22.91 -0.42
C GLY A 155 34.88 -23.71 -0.35
N MET A 156 34.96 -25.03 -0.16
CA MET A 156 33.78 -25.88 -0.01
C MET A 156 32.97 -25.57 1.25
N ALA A 157 33.62 -25.13 2.35
CA ALA A 157 32.92 -24.74 3.58
C ALA A 157 32.07 -23.45 3.41
N ALA A 158 32.40 -22.60 2.44
CA ALA A 158 31.63 -21.38 2.14
C ALA A 158 30.38 -21.65 1.29
N VAL A 159 30.34 -22.75 0.52
CA VAL A 159 29.25 -23.07 -0.40
C VAL A 159 27.88 -23.17 0.29
N PRO A 160 27.71 -23.88 1.44
CA PRO A 160 26.41 -23.97 2.12
C PRO A 160 25.89 -22.59 2.53
N VAL A 161 26.77 -21.71 3.03
CA VAL A 161 26.39 -20.36 3.43
C VAL A 161 25.98 -19.54 2.21
N LEU A 162 26.76 -19.61 1.12
CA LEU A 162 26.49 -18.89 -0.12
C LEU A 162 25.15 -19.28 -0.76
N VAL A 163 24.73 -20.54 -0.62
CA VAL A 163 23.41 -21.03 -1.07
C VAL A 163 22.28 -20.64 -0.11
N LEU A 164 22.55 -20.66 1.21
CA LEU A 164 21.56 -20.33 2.22
C LEU A 164 21.14 -18.84 2.18
N VAL A 165 22.06 -17.92 1.87
CA VAL A 165 21.77 -16.48 1.76
C VAL A 165 20.67 -16.15 0.74
N PRO A 166 20.78 -16.51 -0.56
CA PRO A 166 19.74 -16.21 -1.54
C PRO A 166 18.43 -16.93 -1.22
N LEU A 167 18.48 -18.14 -0.64
CA LEU A 167 17.29 -18.87 -0.22
C LEU A 167 16.52 -18.11 0.87
N LEU A 168 17.21 -17.69 1.94
CA LEU A 168 16.62 -16.88 3.02
C LEU A 168 16.10 -15.54 2.50
N MET A 169 16.82 -14.92 1.56
CA MET A 169 16.40 -13.68 0.91
C MET A 169 15.10 -13.87 0.12
N LEU A 170 14.96 -14.98 -0.59
CA LEU A 170 13.77 -15.32 -1.38
C LEU A 170 12.56 -15.58 -0.47
N VAL A 171 12.75 -16.31 0.63
CA VAL A 171 11.72 -16.52 1.66
C VAL A 171 11.27 -15.18 2.27
N MET A 172 12.22 -14.33 2.69
CA MET A 172 11.91 -13.02 3.24
C MET A 172 11.19 -12.11 2.24
N LEU A 173 11.59 -12.13 0.97
CA LEU A 173 10.88 -11.43 -0.11
C LEU A 173 9.45 -11.95 -0.30
N GLY A 174 9.22 -13.24 -0.12
CA GLY A 174 7.89 -13.86 -0.15
C GLY A 174 7.00 -13.34 0.99
N VAL A 175 7.50 -13.46 2.23
CA VAL A 175 6.81 -12.96 3.45
C VAL A 175 6.52 -11.46 3.34
N ALA A 176 7.50 -10.68 2.88
CA ALA A 176 7.37 -9.24 2.67
C ALA A 176 6.27 -8.87 1.69
N ARG A 177 6.19 -9.59 0.57
CA ARG A 177 5.14 -9.40 -0.42
C ARG A 177 3.78 -9.81 0.11
N GLY A 178 3.69 -10.86 0.91
CA GLY A 178 2.45 -11.28 1.57
C GLY A 178 1.92 -10.20 2.52
N ILE A 179 2.73 -9.78 3.48
CA ILE A 179 2.38 -8.75 4.48
C ILE A 179 2.01 -7.44 3.77
N SER A 180 2.83 -6.97 2.83
CA SER A 180 2.57 -5.70 2.14
C SER A 180 1.33 -5.71 1.25
N ARG A 181 0.91 -6.88 0.72
CA ARG A 181 -0.37 -7.02 0.01
C ARG A 181 -1.54 -6.88 0.97
N SER A 182 -1.50 -7.56 2.12
CA SER A 182 -2.55 -7.47 3.15
C SER A 182 -2.72 -6.02 3.64
N LEU A 183 -1.63 -5.35 4.01
CA LEU A 183 -1.66 -3.94 4.41
C LEU A 183 -2.18 -2.98 3.32
N ARG A 184 -1.83 -3.22 2.04
CA ARG A 184 -2.36 -2.41 0.93
C ARG A 184 -3.86 -2.63 0.73
N ALA A 185 -4.36 -3.85 0.92
CA ALA A 185 -5.79 -4.13 0.83
C ALA A 185 -6.56 -3.35 1.91
N ILE A 186 -6.08 -3.38 3.16
CA ILE A 186 -6.65 -2.61 4.27
C ILE A 186 -6.59 -1.11 3.97
N GLY A 187 -5.44 -0.61 3.50
CA GLY A 187 -5.27 0.79 3.15
C GLY A 187 -6.19 1.26 2.02
N GLN A 188 -6.43 0.41 1.01
CA GLN A 188 -7.39 0.69 -0.06
C GLN A 188 -8.83 0.71 0.44
N GLN A 189 -9.19 -0.17 1.37
CA GLN A 189 -10.53 -0.21 1.96
C GLN A 189 -10.75 0.98 2.89
N ALA A 190 -9.75 1.35 3.69
CA ALA A 190 -9.77 2.58 4.49
C ALA A 190 -9.90 3.84 3.62
N ALA A 191 -9.24 3.89 2.47
CA ALA A 191 -9.33 5.01 1.53
C ALA A 191 -10.68 5.11 0.79
N ARG A 192 -11.52 4.06 0.84
CA ARG A 192 -12.88 4.03 0.29
C ARG A 192 -13.95 4.41 1.31
N GLN A 193 -13.59 4.57 2.58
CA GLN A 193 -14.52 4.98 3.62
C GLN A 193 -15.04 6.38 3.29
N ASP A 194 -16.36 6.56 3.36
CA ASP A 194 -17.04 7.82 3.11
C ASP A 194 -18.02 8.11 4.26
N ALA A 195 -18.43 9.36 4.42
CA ALA A 195 -19.39 9.79 5.44
C ALA A 195 -20.74 9.05 5.34
N HIS A 196 -21.01 8.39 4.21
CA HIS A 196 -22.25 7.66 3.95
C HIS A 196 -22.06 6.13 3.93
N SER A 197 -20.81 5.64 3.96
CA SER A 197 -20.49 4.22 4.01
C SER A 197 -19.27 4.03 4.90
N ILE A 198 -19.55 3.86 6.21
CA ILE A 198 -18.55 3.53 7.22
C ILE A 198 -18.67 2.05 7.53
N GLU A 199 -17.77 1.25 6.98
CA GLU A 199 -17.70 -0.19 7.20
C GLU A 199 -16.52 -0.55 8.12
N GLU A 200 -16.68 -1.63 8.90
CA GLU A 200 -15.55 -2.15 9.69
C GLU A 200 -14.48 -2.76 8.78
N LEU A 201 -13.22 -2.45 9.05
CA LEU A 201 -12.12 -3.05 8.33
C LEU A 201 -11.96 -4.51 8.77
N PRO A 202 -11.78 -5.45 7.81
CA PRO A 202 -11.63 -6.86 8.13
C PRO A 202 -10.34 -7.11 8.90
N LEU A 203 -10.45 -7.82 10.03
CA LEU A 203 -9.32 -8.27 10.84
C LEU A 203 -8.72 -9.60 10.36
N ALA A 204 -9.39 -10.26 9.43
CA ALA A 204 -8.93 -11.52 8.84
C ALA A 204 -7.65 -11.29 8.01
N HIS A 205 -6.63 -12.13 8.23
CA HIS A 205 -5.32 -12.05 7.54
C HIS A 205 -4.47 -10.81 7.89
N VAL A 206 -4.79 -10.14 9.00
CA VAL A 206 -3.94 -9.07 9.57
C VAL A 206 -2.95 -9.70 10.55
N PRO A 207 -1.63 -9.44 10.39
CA PRO A 207 -0.62 -9.85 11.36
C PRO A 207 -0.96 -9.39 12.78
N ASP A 208 -0.63 -10.18 13.79
CA ASP A 208 -0.98 -9.91 15.19
C ASP A 208 -0.42 -8.56 15.66
N GLU A 209 0.71 -8.12 15.13
CA GLU A 209 1.35 -6.84 15.46
C GLU A 209 0.58 -5.62 14.94
N ILE A 210 -0.16 -5.78 13.84
CA ILE A 210 -0.95 -4.71 13.20
C ILE A 210 -2.40 -4.74 13.68
N ARG A 211 -2.86 -5.88 14.23
CA ARG A 211 -4.24 -6.07 14.68
C ARG A 211 -4.71 -5.00 15.69
N PRO A 212 -3.92 -4.60 16.72
CA PRO A 212 -4.32 -3.54 17.65
C PRO A 212 -4.58 -2.20 16.94
N LEU A 213 -3.77 -1.86 15.94
CA LEU A 213 -3.95 -0.62 15.17
C LEU A 213 -5.23 -0.63 14.35
N VAL A 214 -5.55 -1.76 13.69
CA VAL A 214 -6.80 -1.92 12.94
C VAL A 214 -8.01 -1.87 13.89
N ALA A 215 -7.91 -2.50 15.06
CA ALA A 215 -8.95 -2.44 16.08
C ALA A 215 -9.21 -0.99 16.56
N SER A 216 -8.16 -0.24 16.90
CA SER A 216 -8.31 1.18 17.28
C SER A 216 -8.89 2.05 16.15
N PHE A 217 -8.58 1.72 14.89
CA PHE A 217 -9.18 2.41 13.75
C PHE A 217 -10.67 2.08 13.60
N ASN A 218 -11.05 0.81 13.79
CA ASN A 218 -12.46 0.41 13.82
C ASN A 218 -13.22 1.09 14.97
N ASP A 219 -12.62 1.23 16.15
CA ASP A 219 -13.23 1.98 17.27
C ASP A 219 -13.44 3.46 16.91
N LEU A 220 -12.49 4.09 16.22
CA LEU A 220 -12.62 5.46 15.73
C LEU A 220 -13.76 5.57 14.70
N LEU A 221 -13.83 4.64 13.75
CA LEU A 221 -14.91 4.58 12.76
C LEU A 221 -16.27 4.40 13.42
N ALA A 222 -16.37 3.55 14.46
CA ALA A 222 -17.60 3.36 15.23
C ALA A 222 -18.03 4.67 15.92
N ARG A 223 -17.12 5.37 16.59
CA ARG A 223 -17.41 6.68 17.21
C ARG A 223 -17.83 7.73 16.19
N LEU A 224 -17.22 7.73 15.00
CA LEU A 224 -17.59 8.63 13.90
C LEU A 224 -19.01 8.34 13.42
N ARG A 225 -19.36 7.06 13.24
CA ARG A 225 -20.71 6.62 12.88
C ARG A 225 -21.74 7.08 13.92
N ASP A 226 -21.44 6.88 15.20
CA ASP A 226 -22.33 7.29 16.29
C ASP A 226 -22.53 8.81 16.33
N SER A 227 -21.47 9.58 16.09
CA SER A 227 -21.53 11.05 16.00
C SER A 227 -22.45 11.51 14.86
N PHE A 228 -22.33 10.91 13.67
CA PHE A 228 -23.21 11.23 12.55
C PHE A 228 -24.67 10.87 12.83
N VAL A 229 -24.93 9.73 13.49
CA VAL A 229 -26.29 9.35 13.90
C VAL A 229 -26.86 10.37 14.90
N ALA A 230 -26.08 10.82 15.88
CA ALA A 230 -26.50 11.82 16.85
C ALA A 230 -26.78 13.18 16.20
N GLN A 231 -25.90 13.66 15.32
CA GLN A 231 -26.10 14.90 14.56
C GLN A 231 -27.39 14.85 13.73
N ARG A 232 -27.67 13.71 13.09
CA ARG A 232 -28.90 13.52 12.31
C ARG A 232 -30.16 13.56 13.18
N ARG A 233 -30.16 12.88 14.32
CA ARG A 233 -31.28 12.94 15.29
C ARG A 233 -31.53 14.37 15.77
N PHE A 234 -30.47 15.09 16.11
CA PHE A 234 -30.58 16.50 16.52
C PHE A 234 -31.24 17.39 15.45
N VAL A 235 -30.87 17.24 14.18
CA VAL A 235 -31.49 18.02 13.09
C VAL A 235 -32.96 17.65 12.91
N GLN A 236 -33.30 16.36 13.02
CA GLN A 236 -34.69 15.90 12.92
C GLN A 236 -35.56 16.42 14.06
N ASP A 237 -35.05 16.39 15.29
CA ASP A 237 -35.74 16.85 16.49
C ASP A 237 -35.92 18.37 16.47
N ALA A 238 -34.84 19.12 16.18
CA ALA A 238 -34.89 20.58 16.04
C ALA A 238 -35.95 21.04 15.03
N ALA A 239 -36.14 20.27 13.97
CA ALA A 239 -37.15 20.55 12.98
C ALA A 239 -38.59 20.29 13.41
N HIS A 240 -38.82 19.23 14.20
CA HIS A 240 -40.14 19.00 14.79
C HIS A 240 -40.48 20.13 15.76
N GLU A 241 -39.50 20.50 16.58
CA GLU A 241 -39.62 21.60 17.54
C GLU A 241 -39.78 22.97 16.86
N LEU A 242 -39.27 23.18 15.64
CA LEU A 242 -39.48 24.42 14.88
C LEU A 242 -40.81 24.46 14.12
N ARG A 243 -41.35 23.32 13.69
CA ARG A 243 -42.64 23.27 12.98
C ARG A 243 -43.82 23.71 13.87
N THR A 244 -43.82 23.28 15.12
CA THR A 244 -44.87 23.58 16.09
C THR A 244 -45.07 25.08 16.34
N PRO A 245 -44.04 25.88 16.71
CA PRO A 245 -44.17 27.31 16.92
C PRO A 245 -44.48 28.05 15.60
N ILE A 246 -43.92 27.60 14.48
CA ILE A 246 -44.21 28.19 13.17
C ILE A 246 -45.68 27.96 12.77
N ALA A 247 -46.27 26.80 13.08
CA ALA A 247 -47.69 26.53 12.88
C ALA A 247 -48.56 27.39 13.83
N ALA A 248 -48.16 27.55 15.08
CA ALA A 248 -48.87 28.40 16.05
C ALA A 248 -48.89 29.88 15.62
N VAL A 249 -47.75 30.43 15.18
CA VAL A 249 -47.66 31.80 14.65
C VAL A 249 -48.51 31.95 13.40
N ARG A 250 -48.59 30.93 12.56
CA ARG A 250 -49.44 30.95 11.36
C ARG A 250 -50.92 31.04 11.71
N VAL A 251 -51.40 30.26 12.68
CA VAL A 251 -52.80 30.32 13.14
C VAL A 251 -53.13 31.71 13.72
N GLN A 252 -52.21 32.30 14.49
CA GLN A 252 -52.40 33.66 15.01
C GLN A 252 -52.48 34.70 13.89
N LEU A 253 -51.65 34.57 12.86
CA LEU A 253 -51.71 35.42 11.66
C LEU A 253 -53.00 35.24 10.86
N GLU A 254 -53.47 33.99 10.71
CA GLU A 254 -54.75 33.70 10.05
C GLU A 254 -55.93 34.32 10.82
N ASN A 255 -55.94 34.24 12.15
CA ASN A 255 -56.96 34.89 12.99
C ASN A 255 -56.91 36.43 12.88
N LEU A 256 -55.71 37.03 12.91
CA LEU A 256 -55.52 38.47 12.74
C LEU A 256 -55.97 38.97 11.36
N ARG A 257 -55.88 38.13 10.34
CA ARG A 257 -56.32 38.48 8.98
C ARG A 257 -57.82 38.66 8.90
N ASP A 258 -58.57 37.82 9.61
CA ASP A 258 -60.03 37.90 9.66
C ASP A 258 -60.48 39.15 10.44
N GLU A 259 -59.73 39.58 11.46
CA GLU A 259 -59.99 40.83 12.21
C GLU A 259 -59.59 42.12 11.46
N LEU A 260 -58.50 42.10 10.70
CA LEU A 260 -57.93 43.30 10.04
C LEU A 260 -58.41 43.49 8.59
N ALA A 261 -59.37 42.70 8.13
CA ALA A 261 -59.92 42.74 6.78
C ALA A 261 -60.46 44.14 6.43
N GLY A 262 -59.76 44.84 5.52
CA GLY A 262 -60.13 46.19 5.05
C GLY A 262 -59.37 47.36 5.69
N SER A 263 -58.47 47.10 6.65
CA SER A 263 -57.65 48.14 7.31
C SER A 263 -56.32 48.43 6.61
N ALA A 264 -55.68 49.56 6.93
CA ALA A 264 -54.35 49.91 6.42
C ALA A 264 -53.25 48.89 6.82
N GLY A 265 -53.48 48.10 7.88
CA GLY A 265 -52.55 47.07 8.39
C GLY A 265 -52.51 45.77 7.56
N ASN A 266 -53.44 45.59 6.61
CA ASN A 266 -53.52 44.38 5.79
C ASN A 266 -52.26 44.14 4.94
N ARG A 267 -51.55 45.21 4.52
CA ARG A 267 -50.26 45.08 3.81
C ARG A 267 -49.13 44.57 4.70
N GLN A 268 -49.02 45.06 5.94
CA GLN A 268 -48.02 44.58 6.90
C GLN A 268 -48.27 43.12 7.28
N LEU A 269 -49.54 42.73 7.45
CA LEU A 269 -49.92 41.36 7.75
C LEU A 269 -49.56 40.41 6.59
N ALA A 270 -49.86 40.80 5.35
CA ALA A 270 -49.46 40.04 4.16
C ALA A 270 -47.92 39.88 4.03
N GLN A 271 -47.13 40.89 4.43
CA GLN A 271 -45.67 40.77 4.47
C GLN A 271 -45.18 39.79 5.54
N LEU A 272 -45.81 39.77 6.72
CA LEU A 272 -45.51 38.81 7.79
C LEU A 272 -45.89 37.38 7.38
N GLU A 273 -47.06 37.16 6.77
CA GLU A 273 -47.45 35.86 6.22
C GLU A 273 -46.44 35.37 5.16
N ALA A 274 -46.01 36.25 4.26
CA ALA A 274 -45.00 35.92 3.25
C ALA A 274 -43.61 35.65 3.86
N GLY A 275 -43.26 36.30 4.97
CA GLY A 275 -42.06 36.02 5.75
C GLY A 275 -42.11 34.63 6.41
N LEU A 276 -43.22 34.31 7.07
CA LEU A 276 -43.41 33.02 7.74
C LEU A 276 -43.47 31.85 6.74
N GLN A 277 -44.13 32.03 5.60
CA GLN A 277 -44.12 31.03 4.52
C GLN A 277 -42.72 30.81 3.91
N ARG A 278 -41.84 31.82 3.94
CA ARG A 278 -40.43 31.64 3.52
C ARG A 278 -39.65 30.85 4.57
N ALA A 279 -39.84 31.16 5.85
CA ALA A 279 -39.21 30.42 6.94
C ALA A 279 -39.64 28.94 6.96
N GLN A 280 -40.95 28.66 6.80
CA GLN A 280 -41.47 27.29 6.65
C GLN A 280 -40.78 26.52 5.52
N ARG A 281 -40.70 27.14 4.34
CA ARG A 281 -40.07 26.52 3.16
C ARG A 281 -38.59 26.23 3.39
N LEU A 282 -37.85 27.13 4.04
CA LEU A 282 -36.43 26.94 4.35
C LEU A 282 -36.22 25.79 5.35
N VAL A 283 -37.05 25.72 6.40
CA VAL A 283 -37.01 24.62 7.38
C VAL A 283 -37.31 23.28 6.70
N ASP A 284 -38.36 23.23 5.87
CA ASP A 284 -38.70 22.01 5.12
C ASP A 284 -37.62 21.60 4.11
N GLN A 285 -36.94 22.56 3.46
CA GLN A 285 -35.82 22.27 2.55
C GLN A 285 -34.60 21.73 3.29
N LEU A 286 -34.20 22.38 4.39
CA LEU A 286 -33.06 21.95 5.22
C LEU A 286 -33.29 20.54 5.78
N LEU A 287 -34.54 20.24 6.12
CA LEU A 287 -34.97 18.92 6.54
C LEU A 287 -34.95 17.87 5.45
N ARG A 288 -35.45 18.20 4.26
CA ARG A 288 -35.40 17.30 3.11
C ARG A 288 -33.95 16.95 2.78
N MET A 289 -33.04 17.93 2.83
CA MET A 289 -31.61 17.71 2.64
C MET A 289 -31.00 16.78 3.71
N SER A 290 -31.31 17.01 4.99
CA SER A 290 -30.87 16.13 6.09
C SER A 290 -31.42 14.69 5.99
N ARG A 291 -32.66 14.51 5.50
CA ARG A 291 -33.25 13.19 5.27
C ARG A 291 -32.66 12.47 4.06
N GLN A 292 -32.29 13.19 3.00
CA GLN A 292 -31.63 12.61 1.82
C GLN A 292 -30.22 12.08 2.15
N GLU A 293 -29.49 12.71 3.08
CA GLU A 293 -28.25 12.15 3.63
C GLU A 293 -28.48 10.87 4.48
N SER A 294 -29.73 10.59 4.88
CA SER A 294 -30.11 9.46 5.74
C SER A 294 -30.61 8.23 4.97
N ALA A 295 -31.06 8.38 3.72
CA ALA A 295 -31.74 7.34 2.94
C ALA A 295 -30.81 6.23 2.38
N ALA A 296 -29.51 6.24 2.71
CA ALA A 296 -28.57 5.17 2.36
C ALA A 296 -28.87 3.81 3.05
N THR A 297 -30.00 3.67 3.75
CA THR A 297 -30.34 2.47 4.55
C THR A 297 -31.36 1.55 3.85
N GLU A 298 -32.14 2.03 2.87
CA GLU A 298 -33.00 1.11 2.11
C GLU A 298 -32.22 0.48 0.95
N PRO A 299 -32.30 -0.84 0.76
CA PRO A 299 -31.63 -1.50 -0.35
C PRO A 299 -32.20 -0.98 -1.68
N ALA A 300 -31.33 -0.47 -2.55
CA ALA A 300 -31.70 -0.02 -3.88
C ALA A 300 -32.28 -1.19 -4.69
N GLY A 301 -33.55 -1.09 -5.08
CA GLY A 301 -34.25 -2.06 -5.92
C GLY A 301 -34.36 -1.61 -7.37
N ALA A 302 -34.79 -2.50 -8.25
CA ALA A 302 -35.21 -2.11 -9.60
C ALA A 302 -36.58 -1.43 -9.51
N VAL A 303 -36.64 -0.13 -9.82
CA VAL A 303 -37.85 0.69 -9.76
C VAL A 303 -38.30 1.03 -11.18
N ASP A 304 -39.59 0.78 -11.47
CA ASP A 304 -40.26 1.22 -12.69
C ASP A 304 -40.46 2.74 -12.65
N VAL A 305 -39.78 3.44 -13.57
CA VAL A 305 -39.79 4.90 -13.62
C VAL A 305 -41.15 5.44 -14.07
N GLU A 306 -41.85 4.79 -15.00
CA GLU A 306 -43.13 5.30 -15.51
C GLU A 306 -44.22 5.18 -14.44
N ALA A 307 -44.27 4.05 -13.72
CA ALA A 307 -45.17 3.85 -12.60
C ALA A 307 -44.95 4.95 -11.54
N GLN A 308 -43.70 5.27 -11.23
CA GLN A 308 -43.39 6.29 -10.22
C GLN A 308 -43.73 7.71 -10.67
N VAL A 309 -43.48 8.05 -11.94
CA VAL A 309 -43.87 9.34 -12.51
C VAL A 309 -45.39 9.50 -12.50
N ARG A 310 -46.14 8.44 -12.80
CA ARG A 310 -47.60 8.44 -12.75
C ARG A 310 -48.07 8.75 -11.33
N ASP A 311 -47.57 8.05 -10.33
CA ASP A 311 -47.94 8.28 -8.93
C ASP A 311 -47.67 9.73 -8.47
N SER A 312 -46.50 10.29 -8.82
CA SER A 312 -46.15 11.68 -8.53
C SER A 312 -47.08 12.69 -9.22
N ILE A 313 -47.44 12.45 -10.49
CA ILE A 313 -48.41 13.29 -11.22
C ILE A 313 -49.77 13.24 -10.52
N HIS A 314 -50.25 12.04 -10.17
CA HIS A 314 -51.52 11.88 -9.48
C HIS A 314 -51.58 12.64 -8.15
N GLY A 315 -50.48 12.61 -7.37
CA GLY A 315 -50.38 13.35 -6.11
C GLY A 315 -50.40 14.87 -6.28
N LEU A 316 -49.96 15.39 -7.43
CA LEU A 316 -49.81 16.83 -7.69
C LEU A 316 -50.92 17.43 -8.58
N LEU A 317 -51.87 16.62 -9.07
CA LEU A 317 -53.00 17.08 -9.89
C LEU A 317 -53.80 18.21 -9.21
N ALA A 318 -54.08 18.09 -7.91
CA ALA A 318 -54.82 19.11 -7.17
C ALA A 318 -54.07 20.47 -7.09
N LEU A 319 -52.73 20.43 -7.07
CA LEU A 319 -51.91 21.64 -7.08
C LEU A 319 -51.88 22.28 -8.47
N ALA A 320 -51.78 21.47 -9.51
CA ALA A 320 -51.80 21.91 -10.91
C ALA A 320 -53.15 22.54 -11.28
N ASP A 321 -54.26 21.94 -10.85
CA ASP A 321 -55.62 22.44 -11.09
C ASP A 321 -55.85 23.81 -10.43
N ARG A 322 -55.42 23.99 -9.17
CA ARG A 322 -55.44 25.29 -8.47
C ARG A 322 -54.65 26.38 -9.20
N ARG A 323 -53.64 26.02 -9.98
CA ARG A 323 -52.84 26.96 -10.78
C ARG A 323 -53.27 27.04 -12.25
N GLN A 324 -54.28 26.26 -12.67
CA GLN A 324 -54.71 26.14 -14.06
C GLN A 324 -53.55 25.79 -15.01
N VAL A 325 -52.74 24.82 -14.60
CA VAL A 325 -51.65 24.25 -15.40
C VAL A 325 -52.07 22.86 -15.84
N ASP A 326 -52.05 22.61 -17.14
CA ASP A 326 -52.29 21.26 -17.69
C ASP A 326 -51.08 20.36 -17.41
N LEU A 327 -51.31 19.26 -16.71
CA LEU A 327 -50.27 18.33 -16.26
C LEU A 327 -50.56 16.96 -16.87
N GLY A 328 -49.75 16.55 -17.85
CA GLY A 328 -49.91 15.29 -18.58
C GLY A 328 -48.61 14.53 -18.72
N LEU A 329 -48.71 13.21 -18.88
CA LEU A 329 -47.59 12.32 -19.17
C LEU A 329 -47.62 11.92 -20.65
N VAL A 330 -46.54 12.19 -21.38
CA VAL A 330 -46.34 11.69 -22.74
C VAL A 330 -45.30 10.56 -22.68
N ALA A 331 -45.76 9.32 -22.65
CA ALA A 331 -44.89 8.15 -22.76
C ALA A 331 -44.58 7.85 -24.23
N GLN A 332 -43.35 7.45 -24.56
CA GLN A 332 -43.01 6.92 -25.88
C GLN A 332 -43.21 5.40 -25.86
N ASP A 333 -43.75 4.83 -26.95
CA ASP A 333 -43.92 3.38 -27.08
C ASP A 333 -42.54 2.69 -27.08
N GLY A 334 -42.24 1.93 -26.02
CA GLY A 334 -40.95 1.25 -25.84
C GLY A 334 -40.82 0.54 -24.49
N ALA A 335 -39.70 -0.14 -24.26
CA ALA A 335 -39.41 -0.77 -22.97
C ALA A 335 -39.22 0.30 -21.89
N VAL A 336 -39.98 0.19 -20.79
CA VAL A 336 -39.95 1.13 -19.67
C VAL A 336 -38.59 1.02 -18.95
N PRO A 337 -37.85 2.13 -18.75
CA PRO A 337 -36.56 2.08 -18.07
C PRO A 337 -36.74 1.74 -16.58
N THR A 338 -36.07 0.70 -16.11
CA THR A 338 -35.92 0.41 -14.68
C THR A 338 -34.65 1.05 -14.14
N LEU A 339 -34.76 1.79 -13.03
CA LEU A 339 -33.62 2.41 -12.35
C LEU A 339 -33.28 1.61 -11.08
N HIS A 340 -31.99 1.42 -10.79
CA HIS A 340 -31.56 0.89 -9.49
C HIS A 340 -31.46 2.04 -8.48
N CYS A 341 -32.51 2.23 -7.68
CA CYS A 341 -32.57 3.24 -6.62
C CYS A 341 -33.63 2.89 -5.58
N THR A 342 -33.72 3.68 -4.51
CA THR A 342 -34.84 3.61 -3.58
C THR A 342 -36.06 4.29 -4.20
N ALA A 343 -37.25 3.67 -4.11
CA ALA A 343 -38.48 4.25 -4.68
C ALA A 343 -38.81 5.62 -4.06
N ALA A 344 -38.58 5.78 -2.75
CA ALA A 344 -38.81 7.02 -2.02
C ALA A 344 -37.95 8.19 -2.53
N ASP A 345 -36.67 7.94 -2.86
CA ASP A 345 -35.77 8.97 -3.37
C ASP A 345 -36.17 9.43 -4.77
N LEU A 346 -36.52 8.49 -5.64
CA LEU A 346 -37.02 8.81 -6.98
C LEU A 346 -38.33 9.61 -6.89
N ARG A 347 -39.25 9.24 -5.99
CA ARG A 347 -40.49 10.00 -5.75
C ARG A 347 -40.21 11.42 -5.29
N SER A 348 -39.34 11.57 -4.31
CA SER A 348 -38.97 12.88 -3.75
C SER A 348 -38.35 13.80 -4.81
N ALA A 349 -37.46 13.25 -5.65
CA ALA A 349 -36.87 13.99 -6.76
C ALA A 349 -37.92 14.41 -7.80
N LEU A 350 -38.80 13.49 -8.20
CA LEU A 350 -39.88 13.73 -9.16
C LEU A 350 -40.87 14.78 -8.64
N ASP A 351 -41.35 14.63 -7.40
CA ASP A 351 -42.28 15.56 -6.76
C ASP A 351 -41.69 16.96 -6.72
N ASN A 352 -40.40 17.08 -6.38
CA ASN A 352 -39.71 18.37 -6.32
C ASN A 352 -39.62 19.02 -7.71
N LEU A 353 -39.27 18.25 -8.75
CA LEU A 353 -39.21 18.75 -10.13
C LEU A 353 -40.58 19.15 -10.68
N ILE A 354 -41.60 18.33 -10.45
CA ILE A 354 -42.97 18.59 -10.90
C ILE A 354 -43.57 19.78 -10.13
N GLU A 355 -43.37 19.87 -8.81
CA GLU A 355 -43.79 21.04 -8.03
C GLU A 355 -43.12 22.31 -8.54
N ASN A 356 -41.83 22.23 -8.91
CA ASN A 356 -41.11 23.35 -9.52
C ASN A 356 -41.72 23.74 -10.87
N ALA A 357 -41.98 22.77 -11.75
CA ALA A 357 -42.60 23.01 -13.04
C ALA A 357 -43.97 23.68 -12.89
N VAL A 358 -44.84 23.17 -12.01
CA VAL A 358 -46.16 23.76 -11.74
C VAL A 358 -46.06 25.17 -11.14
N ARG A 359 -44.99 25.48 -10.41
CA ARG A 359 -44.78 26.80 -9.79
C ARG A 359 -44.30 27.85 -10.78
N TYR A 360 -43.49 27.48 -11.76
CA TYR A 360 -42.84 28.42 -12.68
C TYR A 360 -43.44 28.43 -14.09
N THR A 361 -44.32 27.48 -14.43
CA THR A 361 -45.07 27.54 -15.69
C THR A 361 -46.15 28.63 -15.63
N PRO A 362 -46.17 29.58 -16.58
CA PRO A 362 -47.20 30.60 -16.65
C PRO A 362 -48.58 29.96 -16.87
N ARG A 363 -49.63 30.58 -16.30
CA ARG A 363 -51.01 30.08 -16.41
C ARG A 363 -51.40 29.91 -17.88
N CYS A 364 -51.97 28.76 -18.21
CA CYS A 364 -52.53 28.56 -19.53
C CYS A 364 -53.80 29.43 -19.65
N PRO A 365 -53.96 30.27 -20.68
CA PRO A 365 -55.23 30.97 -20.89
C PRO A 365 -56.35 29.94 -21.11
N PRO A 366 -57.58 30.19 -20.60
CA PRO A 366 -58.67 29.25 -20.73
C PRO A 366 -58.98 29.00 -22.21
N TRP A 367 -59.02 27.72 -22.57
CA TRP A 367 -59.33 27.21 -23.90
C TRP A 367 -60.69 27.77 -24.38
N SER A 368 -60.67 28.74 -25.30
CA SER A 368 -61.87 29.22 -25.97
C SER A 368 -62.24 28.27 -27.11
N GLY A 369 -63.16 27.35 -26.80
CA GLY A 369 -64.16 26.76 -27.71
C GLY A 369 -63.71 26.18 -29.07
N GLY A 370 -63.87 24.86 -29.24
CA GLY A 370 -64.16 24.32 -30.58
C GLY A 370 -63.86 22.84 -30.82
N ARG A 371 -64.93 22.03 -30.79
CA ARG A 371 -65.10 20.73 -31.49
C ARG A 371 -64.55 19.48 -30.79
N VAL A 372 -65.41 18.86 -29.99
CA VAL A 372 -65.39 17.42 -29.75
C VAL A 372 -65.59 16.71 -31.09
N ARG A 373 -64.57 15.99 -31.58
CA ARG A 373 -64.76 14.98 -32.61
C ARG A 373 -64.67 13.61 -31.95
N ARG A 374 -65.83 13.00 -31.69
CA ARG A 374 -65.93 11.56 -31.40
C ARG A 374 -65.42 10.80 -32.61
N GLY A 375 -64.22 10.24 -32.51
CA GLY A 375 -63.69 9.27 -33.47
C GLY A 375 -63.65 7.89 -32.83
N ARG A 376 -64.73 7.11 -32.99
CA ARG A 376 -64.67 5.65 -32.81
C ARG A 376 -64.13 5.10 -34.13
N GLY A 377 -62.88 4.65 -34.15
CA GLY A 377 -62.25 4.11 -35.34
C GLY A 377 -60.97 3.38 -35.00
N ARG A 378 -61.04 2.06 -34.98
CA ARG A 378 -59.91 1.14 -34.87
C ARG A 378 -58.88 1.42 -35.98
N GLY A 379 -57.61 1.36 -35.61
CA GLY A 379 -56.58 0.66 -36.38
C GLY A 379 -55.98 1.37 -37.60
N HIS A 380 -54.71 1.73 -37.43
CA HIS A 380 -53.65 1.90 -38.43
C HIS A 380 -53.56 3.18 -39.27
N GLY A 381 -52.37 3.78 -39.19
CA GLY A 381 -51.73 4.44 -40.33
C GLY A 381 -51.59 5.96 -40.20
N ALA A 382 -50.40 6.39 -39.77
CA ALA A 382 -49.69 7.62 -40.13
C ALA A 382 -50.52 8.90 -40.44
N GLY A 383 -50.37 9.90 -39.58
CA GLY A 383 -50.78 11.27 -39.86
C GLY A 383 -50.31 12.24 -38.79
N HIS A 384 -49.27 13.01 -39.10
CA HIS A 384 -48.69 14.05 -38.27
C HIS A 384 -49.74 15.09 -37.82
N SER A 385 -49.74 15.44 -36.54
CA SER A 385 -50.21 16.75 -36.06
C SER A 385 -49.20 17.32 -35.08
N ALA A 386 -48.48 18.34 -35.54
CA ALA A 386 -47.50 19.10 -34.78
C ALA A 386 -48.19 19.89 -33.66
N GLY A 387 -48.01 19.44 -32.42
CA GLY A 387 -48.01 20.31 -31.24
C GLY A 387 -46.56 20.74 -30.99
N ALA A 388 -46.31 22.04 -30.88
CA ALA A 388 -44.97 22.57 -30.65
C ALA A 388 -44.36 21.95 -29.38
N PRO A 389 -43.13 21.42 -29.43
CA PRO A 389 -42.46 20.92 -28.24
C PRO A 389 -42.15 22.10 -27.32
N VAL A 390 -42.44 21.94 -26.02
CA VAL A 390 -41.86 22.80 -24.99
C VAL A 390 -40.34 22.71 -25.13
N PRO A 391 -39.58 23.83 -25.14
CA PRO A 391 -38.14 23.77 -25.30
C PRO A 391 -37.53 22.91 -24.19
N GLY A 392 -36.76 21.89 -24.58
CA GLY A 392 -36.06 21.02 -23.64
C GLY A 392 -35.21 21.85 -22.69
N LEU A 393 -35.59 21.86 -21.41
CA LEU A 393 -34.69 22.25 -20.34
C LEU A 393 -33.55 21.23 -20.34
N ARG A 394 -32.39 21.65 -20.85
CA ARG A 394 -31.11 20.98 -20.65
C ARG A 394 -31.00 20.59 -19.17
N PRO A 395 -30.72 19.32 -18.84
CA PRO A 395 -30.36 18.99 -17.47
C PRO A 395 -29.08 19.75 -17.16
N LEU A 396 -29.15 20.70 -16.22
CA LEU A 396 -27.98 21.17 -15.49
C LEU A 396 -27.55 20.04 -14.55
N LEU A 397 -27.03 18.96 -15.13
CA LEU A 397 -26.17 18.04 -14.41
C LEU A 397 -24.86 18.79 -14.13
N PRO A 398 -24.34 18.79 -12.89
CA PRO A 398 -22.97 19.19 -12.66
C PRO A 398 -22.08 18.25 -13.48
N ARG A 399 -21.23 18.83 -14.34
CA ARG A 399 -20.19 18.12 -15.07
C ARG A 399 -19.37 17.32 -14.04
N ALA A 400 -19.53 16.00 -14.06
CA ALA A 400 -18.55 15.09 -13.48
C ALA A 400 -17.21 15.38 -14.16
N GLY A 401 -16.28 15.99 -13.42
CA GLY A 401 -14.94 16.26 -13.89
C GLY A 401 -14.23 14.95 -14.20
N LYS A 402 -13.88 14.72 -15.47
CA LYS A 402 -12.76 13.85 -15.81
C LYS A 402 -11.45 14.59 -15.53
N PRO A 403 -10.40 13.89 -15.09
CA PRO A 403 -9.21 14.50 -14.51
C PRO A 403 -8.39 15.21 -15.59
N GLY A 404 -8.23 16.52 -15.43
CA GLY A 404 -7.42 17.36 -16.30
C GLY A 404 -5.93 17.09 -16.13
N GLY A 405 -5.32 16.65 -17.22
CA GLY A 405 -3.88 16.67 -17.40
C GLY A 405 -3.32 18.10 -17.35
N ARG A 406 -2.15 18.21 -16.73
CA ARG A 406 -1.32 19.41 -16.60
C ARG A 406 -1.05 20.06 -17.97
N GLN A 407 -1.25 21.38 -18.06
CA GLN A 407 -0.31 22.22 -18.79
C GLN A 407 -0.27 23.66 -18.25
N ARG A 408 0.96 24.18 -18.28
CA ARG A 408 1.45 25.43 -17.70
C ARG A 408 1.16 26.62 -18.61
N ALA A 409 0.76 27.74 -18.01
CA ALA A 409 1.09 29.14 -18.32
C ALA A 409 0.40 29.96 -17.21
N GLY A 410 1.01 30.89 -16.47
CA GLY A 410 1.96 31.92 -16.88
C GLY A 410 1.20 33.25 -16.89
N VAL A 411 1.69 34.21 -16.08
CA VAL A 411 1.54 35.69 -16.21
C VAL A 411 0.68 36.44 -15.15
N ALA A 412 1.43 37.30 -14.43
CA ALA A 412 1.18 38.67 -13.93
C ALA A 412 0.16 39.03 -12.83
N ASP A 413 0.75 39.58 -11.76
CA ASP A 413 0.49 40.89 -11.14
C ASP A 413 -0.87 41.56 -11.36
N ARG A 414 -1.60 41.76 -10.25
CA ARG A 414 -1.90 43.12 -9.72
C ARG A 414 -2.53 43.09 -8.32
N GLU A 415 -1.90 43.89 -7.46
CA GLU A 415 -2.38 44.72 -6.35
C GLU A 415 -3.82 44.58 -5.82
N GLY A 416 -3.92 44.57 -4.49
CA GLY A 416 -5.14 44.86 -3.74
C GLY A 416 -4.93 44.68 -2.23
N GLY A 417 -4.57 45.76 -1.52
CA GLY A 417 -4.33 45.77 -0.08
C GLY A 417 -5.60 45.67 0.78
N GLY A 418 -5.41 45.40 2.08
CA GLY A 418 -6.49 45.45 3.06
C GLY A 418 -6.22 44.69 4.37
N THR A 419 -5.39 45.29 5.22
CA THR A 419 -5.58 45.44 6.68
C THR A 419 -6.06 44.22 7.51
N ALA A 420 -5.14 43.59 8.25
CA ALA A 420 -5.48 42.71 9.37
C ALA A 420 -4.77 43.17 10.66
N VAL A 421 -5.61 43.54 11.63
CA VAL A 421 -5.27 43.97 12.99
C VAL A 421 -4.67 42.81 13.79
N ARG A 422 -3.51 43.05 14.42
CA ARG A 422 -2.88 42.16 15.41
C ARG A 422 -3.43 42.48 16.80
N PRO A 423 -3.79 41.48 17.63
CA PRO A 423 -3.77 41.64 19.08
C PRO A 423 -2.38 41.32 19.64
N ALA A 424 -1.97 42.13 20.63
CA ALA A 424 -0.73 42.00 21.38
C ALA A 424 -0.80 40.84 22.41
N PRO A 425 0.35 40.26 22.82
CA PRO A 425 0.40 39.37 23.98
C PRO A 425 0.54 40.20 25.28
N GLU A 426 -0.27 39.87 26.27
CA GLU A 426 -0.20 40.37 27.65
C GLU A 426 1.02 39.80 28.39
N PRO A 427 1.66 40.56 29.31
CA PRO A 427 2.87 40.14 29.99
C PRO A 427 2.60 39.32 31.26
N GLU A 428 3.50 38.38 31.51
CA GLU A 428 3.73 37.74 32.81
C GLU A 428 3.85 38.78 33.94
N GLN A 429 3.21 38.50 35.07
CA GLN A 429 3.66 38.98 36.38
C GLN A 429 3.42 37.92 37.47
N PRO A 430 4.19 38.00 38.58
CA PRO A 430 4.65 36.84 39.32
C PRO A 430 3.92 36.63 40.65
N ARG A 431 3.90 35.38 41.14
CA ARG A 431 4.28 35.00 42.51
C ARG A 431 4.32 33.49 42.67
#